data_AF-L9Y2L8-F1
#
_entry.id   AF-L9Y2L8-F1
#
_cell.length_a   1.000
_cell.length_b   1.000
_cell.length_c   1.000
_cell.angle_alpha   90.00
_cell.angle_beta   90.00
_cell.angle_gamma   90.00
#
_symmetry.space_group_name_H-M   'P 1'
#
loop_
_entity.id
_entity.type
_entity.pdbx_description
1 polymer ?
#
loop_
_entity_poly.entity_id
_entity_poly.type
_entity_poly.pdbx_seq_one_letter_code
_entity_poly.pdbx_strand_id
1 'polypeptide(L)'
;MTASTLTADRERPDDESLPAYLAPVPTTLEDLGLRFAWLVVAINLAGTAFGFWYYSGQFTQTATALWPWVPDSPLATLFVALAIAAWKLGREQPWLTALAFFGNLVLGLWTPMTLLAFADSYAYLSPVMFHFLFWSHLAMVVQALVLHRISDFPVWAVGVAAVWYWSNLIVDYFVPIVGEPHHTIIPVARDTAMFLEADALGVIAAGEVSFVLLALFLALAIRVKKCEAVSRRA
;
A
#
# COMPACT_ATOMS: atom_id res chain seq x y z
N MET A 1 1.96 -24.12 -27.19
CA MET A 1 2.40 -22.75 -27.53
C MET A 1 2.37 -21.92 -26.27
N THR A 2 3.53 -21.71 -25.66
CA THR A 2 3.73 -21.05 -24.37
C THR A 2 3.74 -19.53 -24.56
N ALA A 3 2.71 -18.85 -24.06
CA ALA A 3 2.65 -17.39 -23.97
C ALA A 3 3.43 -16.94 -22.73
N SER A 4 4.75 -16.86 -22.81
CA SER A 4 5.58 -16.34 -21.72
C SER A 4 6.99 -16.01 -22.21
N THR A 5 7.16 -14.97 -23.04
CA THR A 5 8.47 -14.38 -23.38
C THR A 5 8.33 -13.07 -24.19
N LEU A 6 7.59 -12.06 -23.69
CA LEU A 6 7.45 -10.79 -24.42
C LEU A 6 7.53 -9.51 -23.55
N THR A 7 8.30 -9.51 -22.46
CA THR A 7 8.42 -8.32 -21.58
C THR A 7 9.85 -7.94 -21.18
N ALA A 8 10.87 -8.34 -21.96
CA ALA A 8 12.25 -7.95 -21.65
C ALA A 8 12.82 -6.81 -22.51
N ASP A 9 12.11 -6.30 -23.52
CA ASP A 9 12.67 -5.27 -24.41
C ASP A 9 11.60 -4.37 -25.05
N ARG A 10 10.96 -3.52 -24.26
CA ARG A 10 10.12 -2.43 -24.78
C ARG A 10 10.56 -1.11 -24.18
N GLU A 11 11.26 -0.31 -24.97
CA GLU A 11 11.07 1.14 -24.94
C GLU A 11 9.55 1.38 -25.03
N ARG A 12 8.94 1.65 -23.87
CA ARG A 12 7.51 1.92 -23.76
C ARG A 12 7.31 3.32 -24.34
N PRO A 13 6.62 3.49 -25.48
CA PRO A 13 6.48 4.79 -26.11
C PRO A 13 5.89 5.79 -25.12
N ASP A 14 6.40 7.03 -25.12
CA ASP A 14 5.91 8.16 -24.30
C ASP A 14 4.39 8.43 -24.45
N ASP A 15 3.76 7.83 -25.46
CA ASP A 15 2.32 7.87 -25.77
C ASP A 15 1.44 6.89 -24.95
N GLU A 16 1.98 6.20 -23.95
CA GLU A 16 1.17 5.46 -22.94
C GLU A 16 0.80 6.31 -21.73
N SER A 17 0.59 7.61 -21.93
CA SER A 17 0.19 8.49 -20.84
C SER A 17 -1.21 8.13 -20.34
N LEU A 18 -1.27 7.59 -19.12
CA LEU A 18 -2.52 7.51 -18.39
C LEU A 18 -3.06 8.93 -18.17
N PRO A 19 -4.38 9.12 -18.06
CA PRO A 19 -4.94 10.39 -17.63
C PRO A 19 -4.28 10.87 -16.32
N ALA A 20 -4.08 12.18 -16.16
CA ALA A 20 -3.36 12.75 -15.02
C ALA A 20 -3.94 12.34 -13.65
N TYR A 21 -5.24 12.04 -13.56
CA TYR A 21 -5.85 11.56 -12.31
C TYR A 21 -5.49 10.10 -11.95
N LEU A 22 -4.94 9.32 -12.88
CA LEU A 22 -4.43 7.96 -12.66
C LEU A 22 -2.89 7.89 -12.60
N ALA A 23 -2.20 8.89 -13.17
CA ALA A 23 -0.76 9.06 -13.08
C ALA A 23 -0.43 10.51 -12.66
N PRO A 24 -0.73 10.88 -11.39
CA PRO A 24 -0.52 12.26 -10.92
C PRO A 24 0.95 12.56 -10.61
N VAL A 25 1.82 11.54 -10.53
CA VAL A 25 3.24 11.71 -10.27
C VAL A 25 3.92 12.25 -11.54
N PRO A 26 4.70 13.34 -11.46
CA PRO A 26 5.43 13.84 -12.63
C PRO A 26 6.33 12.76 -13.22
N THR A 27 6.32 12.60 -14.55
CA THR A 27 7.10 11.56 -15.25
C THR A 27 8.58 11.60 -14.90
N THR A 28 9.15 12.79 -14.69
CA THR A 28 10.54 12.94 -14.25
C THR A 28 10.83 12.28 -12.90
N LEU A 29 9.87 12.29 -11.98
CA LEU A 29 9.98 11.63 -10.68
C LEU A 29 9.78 10.11 -10.82
N GLU A 30 8.84 9.67 -11.65
CA GLU A 30 8.66 8.25 -11.98
C GLU A 30 9.96 7.66 -12.56
N ASP A 31 10.53 8.32 -13.57
CA ASP A 31 11.76 7.91 -14.23
C ASP A 31 12.96 7.91 -13.28
N LEU A 32 13.06 8.92 -12.41
CA LEU A 32 14.10 8.97 -11.38
C LEU A 32 13.99 7.76 -10.44
N GLY A 33 12.80 7.46 -9.94
CA GLY A 33 12.54 6.32 -9.06
C GLY A 33 12.90 4.98 -9.72
N LEU A 34 12.46 4.78 -10.97
CA LEU A 34 12.74 3.56 -11.72
C LEU A 34 14.21 3.43 -12.12
N ARG A 35 14.90 4.53 -12.41
CA ARG A 35 16.35 4.56 -12.67
C ARG A 35 17.13 4.13 -11.43
N PHE A 36 16.72 4.58 -10.25
CA PHE A 36 17.33 4.23 -8.97
C PHE A 36 16.60 3.08 -8.25
N ALA A 37 15.95 2.18 -9.00
CA ALA A 37 15.13 1.10 -8.45
C ALA A 37 15.82 0.27 -7.34
N TRP A 38 17.10 -0.06 -7.47
CA TRP A 38 17.82 -0.82 -6.43
C TRP A 38 18.01 -0.04 -5.13
N LEU A 39 18.16 1.28 -5.21
CA LEU A 39 18.17 2.14 -4.02
C LEU A 39 16.78 2.17 -3.37
N VAL A 40 15.72 2.28 -4.17
CA VAL A 40 14.33 2.20 -3.68
C VAL A 40 14.07 0.86 -3.00
N VAL A 41 14.54 -0.24 -3.57
CA VAL A 41 14.47 -1.58 -2.94
C VAL A 41 15.21 -1.59 -1.60
N ALA A 42 16.45 -1.11 -1.55
CA ALA A 42 17.23 -1.09 -0.31
C ALA A 42 16.57 -0.26 0.79
N ILE A 43 16.02 0.91 0.45
CA ILE A 43 15.30 1.78 1.38
C ILE A 43 14.04 1.08 1.92
N ASN A 44 13.25 0.42 1.06
CA ASN A 44 12.07 -0.29 1.51
C ASN A 44 12.40 -1.54 2.35
N LEU A 45 13.51 -2.23 2.08
CA LEU A 45 13.97 -3.32 2.94
C LEU A 45 14.43 -2.81 4.32
N ALA A 46 15.12 -1.67 4.36
CA ALA A 46 15.46 -1.01 5.62
C ALA A 46 14.21 -0.55 6.38
N GLY A 47 13.24 0.04 5.67
CA GLY A 47 11.93 0.40 6.21
C GLY A 47 11.14 -0.80 6.74
N THR A 48 11.20 -1.93 6.02
CA THR A 48 10.60 -3.21 6.43
C THR A 48 11.22 -3.68 7.75
N ALA A 49 12.56 -3.74 7.82
CA ALA A 49 13.27 -4.17 9.03
C ALA A 49 12.96 -3.25 10.23
N PHE A 50 12.98 -1.93 10.00
CA PHE A 50 12.57 -0.94 11.00
C PHE A 50 11.12 -1.16 11.45
N GLY A 51 10.21 -1.41 10.51
CA GLY A 51 8.81 -1.66 10.78
C GLY A 51 8.60 -2.91 11.65
N PHE A 52 9.24 -4.03 11.33
CA PHE A 52 9.17 -5.23 12.19
C PHE A 52 9.71 -4.96 13.60
N TRP A 53 10.76 -4.14 13.74
CA TRP A 53 11.23 -3.69 15.05
C TRP A 53 10.19 -2.82 15.76
N TYR A 54 9.56 -1.87 15.07
CA TYR A 54 8.52 -0.99 15.61
C TYR A 54 7.30 -1.78 16.11
N TYR A 55 6.89 -2.82 15.38
CA TYR A 55 5.76 -3.70 15.72
C TYR A 55 6.12 -4.78 16.75
N SER A 56 7.37 -4.89 17.19
CA SER A 56 7.82 -5.96 18.11
C SER A 56 7.00 -6.04 19.40
N GLY A 57 6.62 -4.88 19.97
CA GLY A 57 5.76 -4.82 21.16
C GLY A 57 4.32 -5.29 20.91
N GLN A 58 3.80 -5.16 19.70
CA GLN A 58 2.46 -5.61 19.33
C GLN A 58 2.44 -7.13 19.12
N PHE A 59 3.50 -7.71 18.54
CA PHE A 59 3.63 -9.15 18.39
C PHE A 59 3.60 -9.90 19.73
N THR A 60 4.19 -9.33 20.79
CA THR A 60 4.19 -9.95 22.12
C THR A 60 2.82 -9.88 22.82
N GLN A 61 1.94 -9.00 22.38
CA GLN A 61 0.60 -8.79 22.93
C GLN A 61 -0.50 -9.44 22.08
N THR A 62 -0.17 -9.96 20.90
CA THR A 62 -1.13 -10.50 19.94
C THR A 62 -0.96 -12.01 19.78
N ALA A 63 -2.07 -12.73 19.70
CA ALA A 63 -2.06 -14.18 19.45
C ALA A 63 -1.29 -14.51 18.15
N THR A 64 -0.47 -15.56 18.19
CA THR A 64 0.38 -15.98 17.06
C THR A 64 -0.41 -16.27 15.78
N ALA A 65 -1.65 -16.72 15.91
CA ALA A 65 -2.55 -16.95 14.78
C ALA A 65 -2.85 -15.65 13.98
N LEU A 66 -2.76 -14.48 14.60
CA LEU A 66 -3.04 -13.18 13.97
C LEU A 66 -1.77 -12.51 13.40
N TRP A 67 -0.59 -13.06 13.65
CA TRP A 67 0.68 -12.47 13.19
C TRP A 67 0.77 -12.20 11.67
N PRO A 68 0.08 -12.92 10.77
CA PRO A 68 0.07 -12.55 9.35
C PRO A 68 -0.55 -11.17 9.05
N TRP A 69 -1.47 -10.70 9.90
CA TRP A 69 -2.14 -9.39 9.75
C TRP A 69 -1.45 -8.28 10.54
N VAL A 70 -0.70 -8.61 11.59
CA VAL A 70 -0.06 -7.62 12.47
C VAL A 70 0.91 -6.66 11.76
N PRO A 71 1.88 -7.11 10.94
CA PRO A 71 2.89 -6.23 10.38
C PRO A 71 2.40 -5.53 9.10
N ASP A 72 1.43 -4.62 9.24
CA ASP A 72 0.82 -3.83 8.16
C ASP A 72 1.84 -3.15 7.22
N SER A 73 2.33 -1.97 7.61
CA SER A 73 3.27 -1.20 6.79
C SER A 73 4.60 -1.92 6.52
N PRO A 74 5.14 -2.77 7.42
CA PRO A 74 6.29 -3.61 7.10
C PRO A 74 6.03 -4.55 5.91
N LEU A 75 4.87 -5.20 5.83
CA LEU A 75 4.53 -6.06 4.69
C LEU A 75 4.33 -5.25 3.41
N ALA A 76 3.71 -4.08 3.48
CA ALA A 76 3.56 -3.21 2.31
C ALA A 76 4.91 -2.76 1.74
N THR A 77 5.86 -2.35 2.59
CA THR A 77 7.22 -2.00 2.15
C THR A 77 7.98 -3.22 1.61
N LEU A 78 7.76 -4.40 2.19
CA LEU A 78 8.34 -5.63 1.67
C LEU A 78 7.80 -5.96 0.28
N PHE A 79 6.48 -5.89 0.07
CA PHE A 79 5.86 -6.18 -1.22
C PHE A 79 6.33 -5.23 -2.31
N VAL A 80 6.47 -3.92 -2.05
CA VAL A 80 6.98 -2.99 -3.07
C VAL A 80 8.46 -3.23 -3.37
N ALA A 81 9.29 -3.55 -2.36
CA ALA A 81 10.68 -3.93 -2.57
C ALA A 81 10.78 -5.18 -3.47
N LEU A 82 10.00 -6.21 -3.16
CA LEU A 82 9.99 -7.46 -3.93
C LEU A 82 9.40 -7.25 -5.34
N ALA A 83 8.36 -6.44 -5.50
CA ALA A 83 7.76 -6.14 -6.79
C ALA A 83 8.76 -5.42 -7.73
N ILE A 84 9.44 -4.38 -7.22
CA ILE A 84 10.46 -3.64 -7.98
C ILE A 84 11.66 -4.53 -8.29
N ALA A 85 12.13 -5.33 -7.32
CA ALA A 85 13.23 -6.27 -7.54
C ALA A 85 12.88 -7.34 -8.59
N ALA A 86 11.69 -7.93 -8.51
CA ALA A 86 11.20 -8.90 -9.48
C ALA A 86 11.14 -8.30 -10.89
N TRP A 87 10.62 -7.07 -11.03
CA TRP A 87 10.63 -6.33 -12.30
C TRP A 87 12.04 -6.08 -12.82
N LYS A 88 12.98 -5.59 -11.98
CA LYS A 88 14.39 -5.37 -12.38
C LYS A 88 15.10 -6.65 -12.81
N LEU A 89 14.65 -7.81 -12.33
CA LEU A 89 15.18 -9.13 -12.69
C LEU A 89 14.45 -9.78 -13.88
N GLY A 90 13.46 -9.11 -14.49
CA GLY A 90 12.65 -9.67 -15.58
C GLY A 90 11.76 -10.84 -15.15
N ARG A 91 11.32 -10.83 -13.89
CA ARG A 91 10.51 -11.89 -13.26
C ARG A 91 9.23 -11.32 -12.66
N GLU A 92 8.67 -10.27 -13.28
CA GLU A 92 7.50 -9.57 -12.77
C GLU A 92 6.33 -10.52 -12.43
N GLN A 93 5.72 -10.27 -11.27
CA GLN A 93 4.59 -11.04 -10.76
C GLN A 93 3.43 -10.07 -10.54
N PRO A 94 2.41 -10.05 -11.40
CA PRO A 94 1.35 -9.04 -11.33
C PRO A 94 0.61 -9.00 -9.99
N TRP A 95 0.41 -10.15 -9.33
CA TRP A 95 -0.20 -10.26 -8.01
C TRP A 95 0.63 -9.58 -6.92
N LEU A 96 1.95 -9.68 -7.01
CA LEU A 96 2.87 -9.05 -6.06
C LEU A 96 2.87 -7.53 -6.24
N THR A 97 2.87 -7.05 -7.48
CA THR A 97 2.73 -5.61 -7.75
C THR A 97 1.36 -5.08 -7.32
N ALA A 98 0.29 -5.87 -7.46
CA ALA A 98 -1.03 -5.49 -6.97
C ALA A 98 -1.05 -5.40 -5.43
N LEU A 99 -0.46 -6.36 -4.71
CA LEU A 99 -0.31 -6.28 -3.25
C LEU A 99 0.51 -5.05 -2.83
N ALA A 100 1.64 -4.82 -3.50
CA ALA A 100 2.46 -3.63 -3.26
C ALA A 100 1.68 -2.34 -3.46
N PHE A 101 0.91 -2.23 -4.55
CA PHE A 101 0.08 -1.08 -4.86
C PHE A 101 -0.96 -0.80 -3.78
N PHE A 102 -1.74 -1.82 -3.41
CA PHE A 102 -2.76 -1.68 -2.38
C PHE A 102 -2.13 -1.30 -1.04
N GLY A 103 -1.13 -2.04 -0.57
CA GLY A 103 -0.52 -1.78 0.75
C GLY A 103 0.09 -0.41 0.87
N ASN A 104 0.85 0.01 -0.15
CA ASN A 104 1.52 1.30 -0.12
C ASN A 104 0.54 2.47 -0.22
N LEU A 105 -0.56 2.30 -0.96
CA LEU A 105 -1.58 3.34 -1.05
C LEU A 105 -2.44 3.40 0.21
N VAL A 106 -2.95 2.25 0.67
CA VAL A 106 -3.86 2.14 1.80
C VAL A 106 -3.16 2.58 3.09
N LEU A 107 -2.09 1.90 3.46
CA LEU A 107 -1.37 2.18 4.71
C LEU A 107 -0.58 3.48 4.63
N GLY A 108 -0.14 3.86 3.42
CA GLY A 108 0.51 5.14 3.16
C GLY A 108 -0.41 6.35 3.39
N LEU A 109 -1.73 6.20 3.18
CA LEU A 109 -2.73 7.23 3.49
C LEU A 109 -3.27 7.09 4.91
N TRP A 110 -3.45 5.86 5.39
CA TRP A 110 -3.97 5.57 6.72
C TRP A 110 -3.08 6.13 7.82
N THR A 111 -1.77 5.87 7.80
CA THR A 111 -0.88 6.32 8.89
C THR A 111 -0.86 7.84 9.05
N PRO A 112 -0.65 8.66 8.00
CA PRO A 112 -0.74 10.11 8.12
C PRO A 112 -2.12 10.60 8.57
N MET A 113 -3.20 9.97 8.10
CA MET A 113 -4.56 10.30 8.52
C MET A 113 -4.75 10.04 10.02
N THR A 114 -4.35 8.87 10.52
CA THR A 114 -4.40 8.51 11.94
C THR A 114 -3.54 9.45 12.80
N LEU A 115 -2.32 9.78 12.35
CA LEU A 115 -1.44 10.73 13.02
C LEU A 115 -2.07 12.12 13.16
N LEU A 116 -2.79 12.59 12.14
CA LEU A 116 -3.48 13.88 12.19
C LEU A 116 -4.78 13.83 13.00
N ALA A 117 -5.57 12.76 12.85
CA ALA A 117 -6.84 12.57 13.57
C ALA A 117 -6.63 12.54 15.10
N PHE A 118 -5.47 12.06 15.55
CA PHE A 118 -5.11 11.97 16.97
C PHE A 118 -3.82 12.69 17.31
N ALA A 119 -3.50 13.80 16.63
CA ALA A 119 -2.21 14.50 16.77
C ALA A 119 -1.83 14.79 18.25
N ASP A 120 -2.80 15.24 19.06
CA ASP A 120 -2.59 15.55 20.47
C ASP A 120 -2.28 14.31 21.32
N SER A 121 -2.78 13.15 20.91
CA SER A 121 -2.57 11.87 21.62
C SER A 121 -1.21 11.23 21.30
N TYR A 122 -0.53 11.69 20.25
CA TYR A 122 0.80 11.21 19.86
C TYR A 122 1.95 11.99 20.52
N ALA A 123 1.69 12.84 21.52
CA ALA A 123 2.71 13.62 22.23
C ALA A 123 3.82 12.78 22.89
N TYR A 124 3.60 11.47 23.10
CA TYR A 124 4.62 10.55 23.59
C TYR A 124 5.66 10.15 22.53
N LEU A 125 5.36 10.31 21.24
CA LEU A 125 6.32 10.09 20.17
C LEU A 125 7.32 11.25 20.12
N SER A 126 8.59 10.94 19.87
CA SER A 126 9.55 11.99 19.57
C SER A 126 9.14 12.73 18.29
N PRO A 127 9.37 14.04 18.16
CA PRO A 127 9.03 14.79 16.95
C PRO A 127 9.66 14.19 15.68
N VAL A 128 10.88 13.65 15.81
CA VAL A 128 11.58 12.96 14.71
C VAL A 128 10.82 11.70 14.30
N MET A 129 10.34 10.89 15.25
CA MET A 129 9.56 9.68 14.96
C MET A 129 8.23 10.04 14.29
N PHE A 130 7.52 11.05 14.80
CA PHE A 130 6.26 11.50 14.22
C PHE A 130 6.43 11.90 12.76
N HIS A 131 7.41 12.76 12.46
CA HIS A 131 7.68 13.20 11.09
C HIS A 131 8.20 12.07 10.21
N PHE A 132 9.03 11.17 10.75
CA PHE A 132 9.47 9.99 10.02
C PHE A 132 8.27 9.14 9.59
N LEU A 133 7.37 8.79 10.52
CA LEU A 133 6.16 8.01 10.22
C LEU A 133 5.29 8.73 9.19
N PHE A 134 5.01 10.02 9.40
CA PHE A 134 4.17 10.80 8.51
C PHE A 134 4.72 10.87 7.07
N TRP A 135 5.96 11.31 6.90
CA TRP A 135 6.52 11.54 5.56
C TRP A 135 6.92 10.25 4.86
N SER A 136 7.39 9.23 5.58
CA SER A 136 7.71 7.93 4.97
C SER A 136 6.46 7.24 4.42
N HIS A 137 5.31 7.35 5.09
CA HIS A 137 4.05 6.79 4.61
C HIS A 137 3.49 7.57 3.41
N LEU A 138 3.61 8.90 3.38
CA LEU A 138 3.29 9.65 2.17
C LEU A 138 4.22 9.27 0.99
N ALA A 139 5.48 8.94 1.26
CA ALA A 139 6.37 8.41 0.22
C ALA A 139 5.93 7.02 -0.28
N MET A 140 5.31 6.18 0.57
CA MET A 140 4.69 4.91 0.12
C MET A 140 3.57 5.19 -0.90
N VAL A 141 2.70 6.18 -0.66
CA VAL A 141 1.65 6.57 -1.62
C VAL A 141 2.25 6.93 -2.98
N VAL A 142 3.33 7.73 -2.99
CA VAL A 142 4.05 8.08 -4.23
C VAL A 142 4.58 6.83 -4.92
N GLN A 143 5.18 5.89 -4.19
CA GLN A 143 5.67 4.64 -4.77
C GLN A 143 4.53 3.80 -5.37
N ALA A 144 3.39 3.68 -4.69
CA ALA A 144 2.21 2.98 -5.23
C ALA A 144 1.79 3.57 -6.58
N LEU A 145 1.73 4.90 -6.67
CA LEU A 145 1.35 5.63 -7.87
C LEU A 145 2.36 5.53 -9.01
N VAL A 146 3.57 4.98 -8.80
CA VAL A 146 4.54 4.68 -9.87
C VAL A 146 4.37 3.26 -10.41
N LEU A 147 3.75 2.34 -9.66
CA LEU A 147 3.71 0.91 -10.01
C LEU A 147 2.94 0.59 -11.29
N HIS A 148 2.10 1.50 -11.79
CA HIS A 148 1.51 1.36 -13.13
C HIS A 148 2.56 1.29 -14.23
N ARG A 149 3.75 1.87 -14.04
CA ARG A 149 4.83 1.80 -15.03
C ARG A 149 5.37 0.39 -15.22
N ILE A 150 5.26 -0.47 -14.21
CA ILE A 150 5.85 -1.82 -14.19
C ILE A 150 4.83 -2.96 -14.17
N SER A 151 3.53 -2.67 -14.08
CA SER A 151 2.46 -3.68 -14.13
C SER A 151 1.19 -3.13 -14.79
N ASP A 152 0.47 -4.00 -15.49
CA ASP A 152 -0.81 -3.68 -16.14
C ASP A 152 -2.04 -4.05 -15.29
N PHE A 153 -1.85 -4.44 -14.03
CA PHE A 153 -2.92 -4.77 -13.07
C PHE A 153 -4.02 -5.70 -13.65
N PRO A 154 -3.68 -6.91 -14.14
CA PRO A 154 -4.71 -7.83 -14.61
C PRO A 154 -5.72 -8.14 -13.49
N VAL A 155 -7.00 -8.30 -13.84
CA VAL A 155 -8.11 -8.38 -12.88
C VAL A 155 -7.89 -9.47 -11.82
N TRP A 156 -7.32 -10.63 -12.19
CA TRP A 156 -7.04 -11.70 -11.24
C TRP A 156 -6.02 -11.29 -10.16
N ALA A 157 -5.01 -10.49 -10.51
CA ALA A 157 -4.00 -9.99 -9.57
C ALA A 157 -4.59 -8.94 -8.63
N VAL A 158 -5.46 -8.07 -9.17
CA VAL A 158 -6.25 -7.13 -8.36
C VAL A 158 -7.16 -7.90 -7.40
N GLY A 159 -7.75 -9.02 -7.84
CA GLY A 159 -8.55 -9.91 -6.99
C GLY A 159 -7.75 -10.48 -5.81
N VAL A 160 -6.50 -10.92 -6.03
CA VAL A 160 -5.62 -11.39 -4.95
C VAL A 160 -5.38 -10.28 -3.93
N ALA A 161 -5.03 -9.07 -4.38
CA ALA A 161 -4.80 -7.95 -3.49
C ALA A 161 -6.08 -7.52 -2.75
N ALA A 162 -7.21 -7.47 -3.44
CA ALA A 162 -8.50 -7.14 -2.85
C ALA A 162 -8.89 -8.12 -1.74
N VAL A 163 -8.73 -9.43 -1.95
CA VAL A 163 -8.99 -10.45 -0.91
C VAL A 163 -8.06 -10.26 0.29
N TRP A 164 -6.77 -10.01 0.06
CA TRP A 164 -5.82 -9.78 1.13
C TRP A 164 -6.19 -8.55 1.98
N TYR A 165 -6.34 -7.38 1.37
CA TYR A 165 -6.63 -6.14 2.12
C TYR A 165 -8.05 -6.09 2.68
N TRP A 166 -9.02 -6.76 2.04
CA TRP A 166 -10.33 -6.98 2.64
C TRP A 166 -10.24 -7.85 3.89
N SER A 167 -9.40 -8.90 3.88
CA SER A 167 -9.20 -9.73 5.09
C SER A 167 -8.56 -8.93 6.23
N ASN A 168 -7.61 -8.03 5.93
CA ASN A 168 -7.01 -7.13 6.93
C ASN A 168 -8.09 -6.25 7.54
N LEU A 169 -8.87 -5.56 6.70
CA LEU A 169 -9.98 -4.71 7.12
C LEU A 169 -10.95 -5.44 8.07
N ILE A 170 -11.35 -6.67 7.74
CA ILE A 170 -12.26 -7.46 8.58
C ILE A 170 -11.63 -7.78 9.94
N VAL A 171 -10.36 -8.22 9.94
CA VAL A 171 -9.63 -8.62 11.15
C VAL A 171 -9.24 -7.43 12.03
N ASP A 172 -9.13 -6.24 11.44
CA ASP A 172 -8.71 -5.04 12.15
C ASP A 172 -9.88 -4.32 12.81
N TYR A 173 -11.04 -4.31 12.17
CA TYR A 173 -12.13 -3.39 12.53
C TYR A 173 -13.48 -4.06 12.78
N PHE A 174 -13.70 -5.32 12.36
CA PHE A 174 -15.05 -5.89 12.32
C PHE A 174 -15.21 -7.23 13.06
N VAL A 175 -14.30 -8.19 12.88
CA VAL A 175 -14.50 -9.57 13.36
C VAL A 175 -13.27 -10.12 14.07
N PRO A 176 -13.40 -10.58 15.33
CA PRO A 176 -12.35 -11.34 16.00
C PRO A 176 -12.24 -12.74 15.39
N ILE A 177 -11.10 -13.09 14.80
CA ILE A 177 -10.82 -14.49 14.43
C ILE A 177 -10.41 -15.29 15.69
N VAL A 178 -9.61 -14.70 16.58
CA VAL A 178 -9.21 -15.27 17.88
C VAL A 178 -9.02 -14.14 18.90
N GLY A 179 -9.65 -14.23 20.07
CA GLY A 179 -9.50 -13.24 21.14
C GLY A 179 -10.27 -11.94 20.86
N GLU A 180 -9.67 -10.80 21.20
CA GLU A 180 -10.29 -9.50 20.97
C GLU A 180 -10.25 -9.10 19.47
N PRO A 181 -11.24 -8.35 18.97
CA PRO A 181 -11.44 -8.15 17.53
C PRO A 181 -10.40 -7.30 16.83
N HIS A 182 -9.56 -6.56 17.55
CA HIS A 182 -8.75 -5.51 16.94
C HIS A 182 -7.33 -5.57 17.48
N HIS A 183 -6.39 -5.89 16.59
CA HIS A 183 -4.97 -5.74 16.87
C HIS A 183 -4.47 -4.36 16.43
N THR A 184 -5.23 -3.60 15.63
CA THR A 184 -4.96 -2.20 15.34
C THR A 184 -4.92 -1.39 16.64
N ILE A 185 -3.80 -0.71 16.87
CA ILE A 185 -3.58 0.14 18.04
C ILE A 185 -3.81 1.59 17.63
N ILE A 186 -4.81 2.21 18.25
CA ILE A 186 -5.05 3.66 18.20
C ILE A 186 -4.67 4.28 19.55
N PRO A 187 -4.24 5.55 19.60
CA PRO A 187 -3.67 6.14 20.81
C PRO A 187 -4.72 6.55 21.86
N VAL A 188 -5.99 6.22 21.62
CA VAL A 188 -7.15 6.54 22.48
C VAL A 188 -8.07 5.33 22.61
N ALA A 189 -9.01 5.37 23.56
CA ALA A 189 -10.03 4.32 23.68
C ALA A 189 -10.92 4.28 22.42
N ARG A 190 -11.32 3.07 21.99
CA ARG A 190 -12.06 2.85 20.72
C ARG A 190 -13.39 3.58 20.65
N ASP A 191 -14.06 3.70 21.79
CA ASP A 191 -15.34 4.37 22.01
C ASP A 191 -15.20 5.88 22.27
N THR A 192 -13.99 6.44 22.18
CA THR A 192 -13.77 7.90 22.32
C THR A 192 -14.60 8.62 21.26
N ALA A 193 -15.49 9.51 21.70
CA ALA A 193 -16.31 10.30 20.79
C ALA A 193 -15.46 11.22 19.91
N MET A 194 -15.71 11.17 18.61
CA MET A 194 -15.05 11.97 17.58
C MET A 194 -16.07 12.89 16.89
N PHE A 195 -15.73 13.39 15.71
CA PHE A 195 -16.60 14.23 14.89
C PHE A 195 -17.72 13.40 14.23
N LEU A 196 -18.79 14.09 13.82
CA LEU A 196 -19.93 13.48 13.09
C LEU A 196 -20.57 12.28 13.82
N GLU A 197 -20.60 12.31 15.15
CA GLU A 197 -21.15 11.25 16.01
C GLU A 197 -20.43 9.89 15.88
N ALA A 198 -19.28 9.84 15.19
CA ALA A 198 -18.44 8.66 15.12
C ALA A 198 -17.60 8.49 16.39
N ASP A 199 -17.19 7.26 16.68
CA ASP A 199 -16.15 6.96 17.67
C ASP A 199 -14.76 6.85 17.00
N ALA A 200 -13.71 6.76 17.81
CA ALA A 200 -12.33 6.69 17.32
C ALA A 200 -12.07 5.47 16.42
N LEU A 201 -12.65 4.31 16.75
CA LEU A 201 -12.58 3.13 15.90
C LEU A 201 -13.29 3.37 14.55
N GLY A 202 -14.48 3.95 14.58
CA GLY A 202 -15.28 4.24 13.40
C GLY A 202 -14.62 5.22 12.44
N VAL A 203 -13.96 6.26 12.95
CA VAL A 203 -13.18 7.21 12.12
C VAL A 203 -12.06 6.49 11.36
N ILE A 204 -11.30 5.66 12.05
CA ILE A 204 -10.14 4.97 11.47
C ILE A 204 -10.57 3.84 10.54
N ALA A 205 -11.60 3.07 10.91
CA ALA A 205 -12.20 2.06 10.06
C ALA A 205 -12.77 2.68 8.78
N ALA A 206 -13.48 3.81 8.87
CA ALA A 206 -13.99 4.52 7.70
C ALA A 206 -12.87 5.01 6.78
N GLY A 207 -11.76 5.47 7.34
CA GLY A 207 -10.55 5.81 6.59
C GLY A 207 -10.00 4.61 5.82
N GLU A 208 -9.75 3.50 6.50
CA GLU A 208 -9.22 2.27 5.88
C GLU A 208 -10.15 1.74 4.77
N VAL A 209 -11.46 1.64 5.03
CA VAL A 209 -12.46 1.25 4.01
C VAL A 209 -12.35 2.15 2.78
N SER A 210 -12.28 3.46 2.99
CA SER A 210 -12.21 4.44 1.90
C SER A 210 -10.94 4.25 1.07
N PHE A 211 -9.79 4.00 1.71
CA PHE A 211 -8.53 3.80 1.02
C PHE A 211 -8.45 2.46 0.29
N VAL A 212 -9.02 1.38 0.84
CA VAL A 212 -9.13 0.07 0.15
C VAL A 212 -10.01 0.20 -1.09
N LEU A 213 -11.15 0.88 -0.98
CA LEU A 213 -12.02 1.16 -2.13
C LEU A 213 -11.32 2.02 -3.18
N LEU A 214 -10.58 3.05 -2.75
CA LEU A 214 -9.77 3.88 -3.65
C LEU A 214 -8.71 3.06 -4.38
N ALA A 215 -7.97 2.19 -3.67
CA ALA A 215 -6.98 1.32 -4.27
C ALA A 215 -7.58 0.37 -5.30
N LEU A 216 -8.72 -0.26 -4.97
CA LEU A 216 -9.45 -1.11 -5.90
C LEU A 216 -9.90 -0.35 -7.15
N PHE A 217 -10.50 0.82 -6.97
CA PHE A 217 -10.96 1.67 -8.07
C PHE A 217 -9.79 2.08 -8.98
N LEU A 218 -8.71 2.60 -8.41
CA LEU A 218 -7.55 3.06 -9.18
C LEU A 218 -6.88 1.91 -9.93
N ALA A 219 -6.67 0.74 -9.30
CA ALA A 219 -6.06 -0.41 -9.96
C ALA A 219 -6.87 -0.89 -11.17
N LEU A 220 -8.20 -0.98 -11.03
CA LEU A 220 -9.09 -1.38 -12.12
C LEU A 220 -9.19 -0.28 -13.20
N ALA A 221 -9.22 1.00 -12.81
CA ALA A 221 -9.24 2.11 -13.77
C ALA A 221 -7.96 2.16 -14.61
N ILE A 222 -6.79 1.96 -13.99
CA ILE A 222 -5.50 1.83 -14.68
C ILE A 222 -5.56 0.67 -15.69
N ARG A 223 -6.06 -0.50 -15.28
CA ARG A 223 -6.22 -1.66 -16.16
C ARG A 223 -7.11 -1.33 -17.37
N VAL A 224 -8.27 -0.72 -17.14
CA VAL A 224 -9.22 -0.34 -18.19
C VAL A 224 -8.56 0.62 -19.18
N LYS A 225 -7.90 1.68 -18.71
CA LYS A 225 -7.25 2.67 -19.59
C LYS A 225 -6.11 2.10 -20.40
N LYS A 226 -5.34 1.18 -19.84
CA LYS A 226 -4.32 0.44 -20.59
C LYS A 226 -4.94 -0.45 -21.68
N CYS A 227 -6.03 -1.16 -21.37
CA CYS A 227 -6.75 -1.95 -22.37
C CYS A 227 -7.33 -1.10 -23.49
N GLU A 228 -7.97 0.04 -23.18
CA GLU A 228 -8.48 0.98 -24.19
C GLU A 228 -7.36 1.50 -25.10
N ALA A 229 -6.18 1.83 -24.55
CA ALA A 229 -5.04 2.31 -25.32
C ALA A 229 -4.52 1.24 -26.30
N VAL A 230 -4.47 -0.02 -25.87
CA VAL A 230 -4.12 -1.15 -26.75
C VAL A 230 -5.16 -1.34 -27.85
N SER A 231 -6.47 -1.31 -27.53
CA SER A 231 -7.54 -1.45 -28.51
C SER A 231 -7.59 -0.33 -29.55
N ARG A 232 -7.18 0.90 -29.19
CA ARG A 232 -7.08 2.02 -30.14
C ARG A 232 -5.94 1.88 -31.16
N ARG A 233 -4.96 1.02 -30.88
CA ARG A 233 -3.77 0.80 -31.73
C ARG A 233 -3.90 -0.44 -32.63
N ALA A 234 -4.88 -1.31 -32.36
CA ALA A 234 -5.15 -2.54 -33.11
C ALA A 234 -6.12 -2.27 -34.28
#